data_AF-Q8NSK7-F1
#
_entry.id   AF-Q8NSK7-F1
#
_cell.length_a   1.000
_cell.length_b   1.000
_cell.length_c   1.000
_cell.angle_alpha   90.00
_cell.angle_beta   90.00
_cell.angle_gamma   90.00
#
_symmetry.space_group_name_H-M   'P 1'
#
loop_
_entity.id
_entity.type
_entity.pdbx_description
1 polymer ?
#
loop_
_entity_poly.entity_id
_entity_poly.type
_entity_poly.pdbx_seq_one_letter_code
_entity_poly.pdbx_strand_id
1 'polypeptide(L)'
;MRFSRVLPALLITTAVSIPTASAATLTADTDKELCIASNTDDSAVVTFWNSIEDSVREQRLDELDAQDPGIKAAIESYIAQDDNAPTAAELQVRLDAIESGEGLAMLLPDDPTLADPNAEESFKTEYTYDEAKDIISGFSSDPASDVLSQLQQAATTGTRTAEIRAEVFADRTDDYNESQTALKEDFQNCIDAIDDARPIPLQYILIGGAIALAVIVLGIRAWTNSRKQSKHSQ
;
A
#
# COMPACT_ATOMS: atom_id res chain seq x y z
N MET A 1 -18.53 18.41 47.03
CA MET A 1 -18.41 17.14 46.28
C MET A 1 -19.01 17.36 44.90
N ARG A 2 -18.16 17.63 43.90
CA ARG A 2 -18.57 17.78 42.49
C ARG A 2 -17.96 16.62 41.73
N PHE A 3 -18.81 15.68 41.32
CA PHE A 3 -18.45 14.62 40.40
C PHE A 3 -18.24 15.24 39.02
N SER A 4 -16.97 15.42 38.62
CA SER A 4 -16.63 15.72 37.24
C SER A 4 -16.67 14.41 36.46
N ARG A 5 -17.63 14.30 35.54
CA ARG A 5 -17.78 13.17 34.64
C ARG A 5 -16.59 13.17 33.68
N VAL A 6 -15.68 12.22 33.87
CA VAL A 6 -14.72 11.81 32.85
C VAL A 6 -15.53 11.16 31.73
N LEU A 7 -15.71 11.86 30.61
CA LEU A 7 -16.20 11.22 29.40
C LEU A 7 -15.05 10.37 28.83
N PRO A 8 -15.24 9.07 28.61
CA PRO A 8 -14.27 8.28 27.87
C PRO A 8 -14.26 8.80 26.44
N ALA A 9 -13.07 9.16 25.95
CA ALA A 9 -12.83 9.40 24.54
C ALA A 9 -13.32 8.16 23.77
N LEU A 10 -14.36 8.35 22.95
CA LEU A 10 -14.77 7.36 21.98
C LEU A 10 -13.64 7.26 20.96
N LEU A 11 -12.83 6.21 21.08
CA LEU A 11 -12.04 5.67 19.99
C LEU A 11 -13.04 5.17 18.95
N ILE A 12 -13.29 5.98 17.91
CA ILE A 12 -13.94 5.50 16.71
C ILE A 12 -12.87 4.76 15.92
N THR A 13 -12.64 3.50 16.28
CA THR A 13 -11.96 2.54 15.42
C THR A 13 -12.95 2.05 14.37
N THR A 14 -13.29 2.90 13.40
CA THR A 14 -13.70 2.37 12.09
C THR A 14 -12.43 2.07 11.34
N ALA A 15 -11.78 0.96 11.73
CA ALA A 15 -10.80 0.32 10.87
C ALA A 15 -11.58 -0.18 9.66
N VAL A 16 -11.60 0.65 8.61
CA VAL A 16 -11.75 0.11 7.26
C VAL A 16 -10.41 -0.57 7.02
N SER A 17 -10.34 -1.87 7.31
CA SER A 17 -9.21 -2.71 6.97
C SER A 17 -9.15 -2.76 5.45
N ILE A 18 -8.50 -1.77 4.84
CA ILE A 18 -8.08 -1.87 3.44
C ILE A 18 -6.76 -2.64 3.51
N PRO A 19 -6.67 -3.84 2.94
CA PRO A 19 -5.40 -4.53 2.91
C PRO A 19 -4.48 -3.78 1.94
N THR A 20 -3.72 -2.81 2.46
CA THR A 20 -2.55 -2.27 1.79
C THR A 20 -1.44 -3.28 1.98
N ALA A 21 -1.35 -4.24 1.05
CA ALA A 21 -0.14 -5.02 0.98
C ALA A 21 1.05 -4.08 0.71
N SER A 22 2.25 -4.52 1.02
CA SER A 22 3.46 -3.80 0.60
C SER A 22 4.49 -4.85 0.25
N ALA A 23 4.77 -4.99 -1.03
CA ALA A 23 5.80 -5.88 -1.52
C ALA A 23 6.69 -5.08 -2.46
N ALA A 24 8.01 -5.14 -2.27
CA ALA A 24 8.93 -4.68 -3.30
C ALA A 24 8.97 -5.66 -4.47
N THR A 25 8.67 -6.93 -4.21
CA THR A 25 8.55 -7.96 -5.24
C THR A 25 7.58 -9.05 -4.79
N LEU A 26 6.58 -9.34 -5.62
CA LEU A 26 5.71 -10.51 -5.51
C LEU A 26 6.13 -11.56 -6.53
N THR A 27 6.36 -12.79 -6.06
CA THR A 27 6.72 -13.93 -6.92
C THR A 27 5.72 -15.06 -6.73
N ALA A 28 5.31 -15.70 -7.83
CA ALA A 28 4.45 -16.87 -7.78
C ALA A 28 5.25 -18.15 -7.46
N ASP A 29 4.87 -18.85 -6.40
CA ASP A 29 5.16 -20.26 -6.20
C ASP A 29 4.02 -21.07 -6.85
N THR A 30 4.21 -21.40 -8.12
CA THR A 30 3.20 -22.09 -8.94
C THR A 30 2.93 -23.52 -8.47
N ASP A 31 3.88 -24.15 -7.79
CA ASP A 31 3.72 -25.52 -7.28
C ASP A 31 2.80 -25.55 -6.05
N LYS A 32 2.86 -24.49 -5.22
CA LYS A 32 2.02 -24.34 -4.02
C LYS A 32 0.82 -23.41 -4.20
N GLU A 33 0.68 -22.79 -5.36
CA GLU A 33 -0.33 -21.77 -5.65
C GLU A 33 -0.31 -20.59 -4.66
N LEU A 34 0.90 -20.09 -4.36
CA LEU A 34 1.12 -18.98 -3.42
C LEU A 34 1.76 -17.78 -4.12
N CYS A 35 1.42 -16.59 -3.66
CA CYS A 35 2.16 -15.36 -3.93
C CYS A 35 3.08 -15.06 -2.75
N ILE A 36 4.39 -15.05 -3.01
CA ILE A 36 5.43 -14.79 -2.01
C ILE A 36 5.87 -13.34 -2.13
N ALA A 37 5.64 -12.57 -1.07
CA ALA A 37 6.16 -11.22 -0.94
C ALA A 37 7.59 -11.27 -0.36
N SER A 38 8.49 -10.51 -0.97
CA SER A 38 9.88 -10.38 -0.52
C SER A 38 10.31 -8.92 -0.50
N ASN A 39 11.35 -8.61 0.29
CA ASN A 39 11.90 -7.27 0.48
C ASN A 39 10.82 -6.24 0.83
N THR A 40 9.94 -6.58 1.77
CA THR A 40 8.79 -5.74 2.17
C THR A 40 9.21 -4.36 2.66
N ASP A 41 10.35 -4.28 3.34
CA ASP A 41 10.91 -3.05 3.91
C ASP A 41 11.34 -2.05 2.82
N ASP A 42 11.70 -2.55 1.62
CA ASP A 42 12.08 -1.74 0.46
C ASP A 42 10.90 -1.51 -0.52
N SER A 43 9.67 -1.83 -0.11
CA SER A 43 8.52 -1.69 -0.99
C SER A 43 8.25 -0.21 -1.33
N ALA A 44 7.66 0.04 -2.50
CA ALA A 44 7.31 1.39 -2.93
C ALA A 44 6.35 2.08 -1.94
N VAL A 45 5.44 1.32 -1.31
CA VAL A 45 4.49 1.82 -0.32
C VAL A 45 5.20 2.21 0.99
N VAL A 46 6.12 1.36 1.50
CA VAL A 46 6.91 1.69 2.69
C VAL A 46 7.82 2.89 2.42
N THR A 47 8.49 2.91 1.27
CA THR A 47 9.35 4.03 0.85
C THR A 47 8.56 5.33 0.72
N PHE A 48 7.34 5.26 0.18
CA PHE A 48 6.44 6.41 0.11
C PHE A 48 6.15 6.98 1.51
N TRP A 49 5.72 6.13 2.45
CA TRP A 49 5.40 6.58 3.81
C TRP A 49 6.60 7.12 4.56
N ASN A 50 7.76 6.45 4.47
CA ASN A 50 9.01 6.96 5.05
C ASN A 50 9.35 8.35 4.48
N SER A 51 9.17 8.55 3.17
CA SER A 51 9.39 9.84 2.54
C SER A 51 8.41 10.93 2.99
N ILE A 52 7.15 10.57 3.29
CA ILE A 52 6.18 11.50 3.91
C ILE A 52 6.68 11.90 5.30
N GLU A 53 7.01 10.95 6.17
CA GLU A 53 7.45 11.24 7.53
C GLU A 53 8.74 12.05 7.59
N ASP A 54 9.69 11.78 6.70
CA ASP A 54 10.90 12.60 6.56
C ASP A 54 10.56 14.05 6.21
N SER A 55 9.63 14.26 5.29
CA SER A 55 9.19 15.60 4.88
C SER A 55 8.44 16.32 5.99
N VAL A 56 7.58 15.60 6.70
CA VAL A 56 6.83 16.12 7.86
C VAL A 56 7.79 16.57 8.96
N ARG A 57 8.77 15.71 9.30
CA ARG A 57 9.77 16.01 10.32
C ARG A 57 10.63 17.19 9.91
N GLU A 58 11.13 17.21 8.68
CA GLU A 58 11.96 18.31 8.17
C GLU A 58 11.22 19.65 8.25
N GLN A 59 9.99 19.71 7.73
CA GLN A 59 9.16 20.91 7.80
C GLN A 59 8.88 21.32 9.24
N ARG A 60 8.59 20.36 10.12
CA ARG A 60 8.30 20.68 11.52
C ARG A 60 9.53 21.19 12.26
N LEU A 61 10.70 20.60 12.03
CA LEU A 61 11.95 21.07 12.61
C LEU A 61 12.31 22.49 12.12
N ASP A 62 12.02 22.81 10.86
CA ASP A 62 12.19 24.18 10.33
C ASP A 62 11.24 25.18 11.02
N GLU A 63 9.98 24.82 11.24
CA GLU A 63 9.01 25.66 11.97
C GLU A 63 9.42 25.89 13.44
N LEU A 64 10.03 24.88 14.07
CA LEU A 64 10.56 24.98 15.43
C LEU A 64 11.82 25.84 15.48
N ASP A 65 12.72 25.71 14.50
CA ASP A 65 13.96 26.51 14.41
C ASP A 65 13.69 28.00 14.18
N ALA A 66 12.62 28.32 13.46
CA ALA A 66 12.15 29.71 13.32
C ALA A 66 11.73 30.33 14.66
N GLN A 67 11.28 29.52 15.64
CA GLN A 67 10.84 29.96 16.96
C GLN A 67 11.98 29.93 17.99
N ASP A 68 12.81 28.89 17.94
CA ASP A 68 14.01 28.71 18.77
C ASP A 68 15.22 28.38 17.89
N PRO A 69 15.95 29.40 17.41
CA PRO A 69 17.07 29.22 16.49
C PRO A 69 18.13 28.23 17.01
N GLY A 70 18.46 27.24 16.19
CA GLY A 70 19.40 26.17 16.51
C GLY A 70 18.77 24.98 17.24
N ILE A 71 17.44 24.92 17.39
CA ILE A 71 16.76 23.72 17.93
C ILE A 71 16.77 22.58 16.92
N LYS A 72 16.67 22.85 15.62
CA LYS A 72 16.73 21.81 14.58
C LYS A 72 18.07 21.09 14.62
N ALA A 73 19.17 21.85 14.51
CA ALA A 73 20.52 21.30 14.57
C ALA A 73 20.80 20.54 15.87
N ALA A 74 20.23 21.00 17.00
CA ALA A 74 20.35 20.33 18.28
C ALA A 74 19.62 18.97 18.33
N ILE A 75 18.41 18.90 17.76
CA ILE A 75 17.64 17.64 17.65
C ILE A 75 18.32 16.68 16.68
N GLU A 76 18.79 17.16 15.53
CA GLU A 76 19.53 16.36 14.55
C GLU A 76 20.83 15.78 15.15
N SER A 77 21.57 16.59 15.91
CA SER A 77 22.76 16.15 16.62
C SER A 77 22.46 15.07 17.68
N TYR A 78 21.31 15.19 18.37
CA TYR A 78 20.82 14.16 19.30
C TYR A 78 20.46 12.85 18.58
N ILE A 79 19.78 12.93 17.42
CA ILE A 79 19.46 11.75 16.59
C ILE A 79 20.75 11.08 16.09
N ALA A 80 21.73 11.87 15.64
CA ALA A 80 23.03 11.38 15.16
C ALA A 80 23.94 10.84 16.28
N GLN A 81 23.58 11.09 17.55
CA GLN A 81 24.36 10.73 18.74
C GLN A 81 25.76 11.35 18.73
N ASP A 82 25.88 12.62 18.33
CA ASP A 82 27.17 13.32 18.34
C ASP A 82 27.71 13.48 19.77
N ASP A 83 29.04 13.54 19.91
CA ASP A 83 29.74 13.63 21.20
C ASP A 83 29.32 14.83 22.07
N ASN A 84 28.80 15.90 21.46
CA ASN A 84 28.35 17.12 22.16
C ASN A 84 26.83 17.36 21.98
N ALA A 85 26.08 16.34 21.59
CA ALA A 85 24.65 16.46 21.43
C ALA A 85 23.97 16.80 22.78
N PRO A 86 22.98 17.71 22.77
CA PRO A 86 22.18 17.96 23.96
C PRO A 86 21.39 16.72 24.36
N THR A 87 21.12 16.59 25.65
CA THR A 87 20.33 15.49 26.18
C THR A 87 18.85 15.63 25.82
N ALA A 88 18.12 14.51 25.82
CA ALA A 88 16.67 14.50 25.61
C ALA A 88 15.91 15.44 26.56
N ALA A 89 16.37 15.56 27.82
CA ALA A 89 15.76 16.44 28.80
C ALA A 89 15.97 17.93 28.47
N GLU A 90 17.17 18.30 28.00
CA GLU A 90 17.46 19.67 27.57
C GLU A 90 16.65 20.06 26.35
N LEU A 91 16.52 19.15 25.38
CA LEU A 91 15.67 19.33 24.21
C LEU A 91 14.19 19.45 24.58
N GLN A 92 13.68 18.61 25.47
CA GLN A 92 12.28 18.69 25.92
C GLN A 92 12.00 20.03 26.62
N VAL A 93 12.92 20.52 27.46
CA VAL A 93 12.77 21.83 28.11
C VAL A 93 12.69 22.97 27.08
N ARG A 94 13.48 22.90 26.00
CA ARG A 94 13.42 23.90 24.92
C ARG A 94 12.08 23.84 24.18
N LEU A 95 11.62 22.64 23.83
CA LEU A 95 10.33 22.40 23.18
C LEU A 95 9.15 22.88 24.04
N ASP A 96 9.21 22.69 25.35
CA ASP A 96 8.22 23.17 26.31
C ASP A 96 8.23 24.70 26.41
N ALA A 97 9.41 25.33 26.35
CA ALA A 97 9.57 26.78 26.48
C ALA A 97 8.96 27.56 25.31
N ILE A 98 8.90 26.95 24.12
CA ILE A 98 8.21 27.52 22.95
C ILE A 98 6.77 27.03 22.81
N GLU A 99 6.25 26.32 23.81
CA GLU A 99 4.88 25.78 23.80
C GLU A 99 4.58 24.97 22.53
N SER A 100 5.56 24.18 22.05
CA SER A 100 5.50 23.48 20.76
C SER A 100 4.28 22.55 20.60
N GLY A 101 3.67 22.11 21.71
CA GLY A 101 2.53 21.20 21.73
C GLY A 101 2.88 19.74 21.45
N GLU A 102 4.17 19.44 21.27
CA GLU A 102 4.70 18.13 20.88
C GLU A 102 5.85 17.71 21.80
N GLY A 103 5.98 16.40 22.03
CA GLY A 103 7.14 15.86 22.75
C GLY A 103 8.29 15.55 21.80
N LEU A 104 9.53 15.53 22.32
CA LEU A 104 10.72 15.17 21.53
C LEU A 104 10.53 13.82 20.81
N ALA A 105 9.88 12.84 21.44
CA ALA A 105 9.63 11.53 20.87
C ALA A 105 8.88 11.57 19.53
N MET A 106 7.95 12.53 19.35
CA MET A 106 7.17 12.70 18.12
C MET A 106 7.99 13.30 16.96
N LEU A 107 9.21 13.77 17.24
CA LEU A 107 10.13 14.36 16.26
C LEU A 107 11.26 13.40 15.89
N LEU A 108 11.31 12.21 16.48
CA LEU A 108 12.34 11.20 16.19
C LEU A 108 11.91 10.29 15.03
N PRO A 109 12.85 9.83 14.20
CA PRO A 109 12.56 9.05 12.99
C PRO A 109 11.92 7.67 13.22
N ASP A 110 12.02 7.10 14.43
CA ASP A 110 11.57 5.73 14.74
C ASP A 110 10.32 5.68 15.63
N ASP A 111 9.45 6.71 15.65
CA ASP A 111 8.23 6.65 16.45
C ASP A 111 7.24 5.64 15.83
N PRO A 112 6.94 4.50 16.49
CA PRO A 112 6.06 3.45 15.97
C PRO A 112 4.60 3.92 15.83
N THR A 113 4.24 5.09 16.36
CA THR A 113 2.91 5.70 16.17
C THR A 113 2.76 6.43 14.84
N LEU A 114 3.84 6.56 14.07
CA LEU A 114 3.88 7.20 12.76
C LEU A 114 3.90 6.21 11.59
N ALA A 115 3.86 4.90 11.89
CA ALA A 115 3.68 3.87 10.87
C ALA A 115 2.33 4.06 10.17
N ASP A 116 2.26 3.70 8.87
CA ASP A 116 1.03 3.64 8.06
C ASP A 116 -0.17 3.30 8.97
N PRO A 117 -1.28 4.06 8.94
CA PRO A 117 -2.46 3.73 9.75
C PRO A 117 -2.97 2.28 9.54
N ASN A 118 -2.50 1.58 8.50
CA ASN A 118 -2.73 0.17 8.21
C ASN A 118 -1.56 -0.78 8.61
N ALA A 119 -0.43 -0.28 9.10
CA ALA A 119 0.77 -1.06 9.48
C ALA A 119 0.55 -2.04 10.65
N GLU A 120 -0.53 -1.90 11.42
CA GLU A 120 -0.86 -2.86 12.48
C GLU A 120 -1.18 -4.26 11.93
N GLU A 121 -1.57 -4.37 10.64
CA GLU A 121 -1.59 -5.65 9.94
C GLU A 121 -0.19 -6.00 9.45
N SER A 122 0.63 -6.57 10.35
CA SER A 122 1.95 -7.12 10.02
C SER A 122 1.91 -7.88 8.68
N PHE A 123 2.70 -7.42 7.71
CA PHE A 123 2.71 -7.96 6.34
C PHE A 123 2.90 -9.47 6.33
N LYS A 124 2.06 -10.17 5.56
CA LYS A 124 2.27 -11.61 5.31
C LYS A 124 3.35 -11.76 4.24
N THR A 125 4.30 -12.65 4.47
CA THR A 125 5.29 -13.05 3.44
C THR A 125 4.68 -13.98 2.40
N GLU A 126 3.57 -14.62 2.71
CA GLU A 126 2.90 -15.59 1.84
C GLU A 126 1.41 -15.28 1.79
N TYR A 127 0.87 -15.21 0.59
CA TYR A 127 -0.54 -15.04 0.30
C TYR A 127 -1.03 -16.22 -0.53
N THR A 128 -2.13 -16.84 -0.12
CA THR A 128 -2.80 -17.84 -0.95
C THR A 128 -3.43 -17.19 -2.18
N TYR A 129 -3.70 -17.99 -3.21
CA TYR A 129 -4.39 -17.54 -4.41
C TYR A 129 -5.71 -16.79 -4.12
N ASP A 130 -6.54 -17.29 -3.20
CA ASP A 130 -7.81 -16.64 -2.84
C ASP A 130 -7.56 -15.34 -2.05
N GLU A 131 -6.59 -15.30 -1.13
CA GLU A 131 -6.22 -14.06 -0.43
C GLU A 131 -5.69 -12.99 -1.40
N ALA A 132 -4.88 -13.39 -2.39
CA ALA A 132 -4.38 -12.48 -3.42
C ALA A 132 -5.54 -11.91 -4.26
N LYS A 133 -6.55 -12.71 -4.60
CA LYS A 133 -7.77 -12.24 -5.28
C LYS A 133 -8.56 -11.25 -4.44
N ASP A 134 -8.74 -11.58 -3.16
CA ASP A 134 -9.47 -10.72 -2.23
C ASP A 134 -8.76 -9.36 -2.09
N ILE A 135 -7.43 -9.36 -1.97
CA ILE A 135 -6.60 -8.15 -1.97
C ILE A 135 -6.82 -7.30 -3.22
N ILE A 136 -6.71 -7.88 -4.42
CA ILE A 136 -6.94 -7.16 -5.69
C ILE A 136 -8.34 -6.54 -5.75
N SER A 137 -9.35 -7.29 -5.28
CA SER A 137 -10.74 -6.84 -5.26
C SER A 137 -10.99 -5.72 -4.23
N GLY A 138 -10.17 -5.66 -3.19
CA GLY A 138 -10.23 -4.67 -2.12
C GLY A 138 -9.63 -3.31 -2.48
N PHE A 139 -8.80 -3.21 -3.53
CA PHE A 139 -8.27 -1.92 -3.98
C PHE A 139 -9.39 -0.98 -4.47
N SER A 140 -9.53 0.16 -3.78
CA SER A 140 -10.36 1.29 -4.20
C SER A 140 -9.89 1.84 -5.56
N SER A 141 -10.79 2.51 -6.28
CA SER A 141 -10.43 3.30 -7.47
C SER A 141 -9.69 4.59 -7.13
N ASP A 142 -9.77 5.04 -5.87
CA ASP A 142 -9.00 6.16 -5.33
C ASP A 142 -8.51 5.81 -3.91
N PRO A 143 -7.41 5.03 -3.80
CA PRO A 143 -6.85 4.62 -2.51
C PRO A 143 -6.48 5.78 -1.59
N ALA A 144 -6.01 6.91 -2.13
CA ALA A 144 -5.58 8.07 -1.38
C ALA A 144 -6.74 8.80 -0.67
N SER A 145 -7.95 8.77 -1.22
CA SER A 145 -9.10 9.52 -0.66
C SER A 145 -9.39 9.14 0.80
N ASP A 146 -9.46 7.83 1.09
CA ASP A 146 -9.78 7.36 2.44
C ASP A 146 -8.65 7.65 3.43
N VAL A 147 -7.40 7.51 2.98
CA VAL A 147 -6.21 7.84 3.78
C VAL A 147 -6.17 9.34 4.08
N LEU A 148 -6.35 10.18 3.07
CA LEU A 148 -6.37 11.64 3.24
C LEU A 148 -7.48 12.06 4.20
N SER A 149 -8.69 11.49 4.08
CA SER A 149 -9.78 11.78 5.01
C SER A 149 -9.42 11.44 6.46
N GLN A 150 -8.71 10.33 6.70
CA GLN A 150 -8.25 9.95 8.04
C GLN A 150 -7.19 10.91 8.56
N LEU A 151 -6.20 11.26 7.73
CA LEU A 151 -5.15 12.21 8.09
C LEU A 151 -5.73 13.60 8.41
N GLN A 152 -6.68 14.09 7.62
CA GLN A 152 -7.37 15.37 7.89
C GLN A 152 -8.18 15.32 9.19
N GLN A 153 -8.78 14.18 9.52
CA GLN A 153 -9.52 14.00 10.76
C GLN A 153 -8.57 14.00 11.97
N ALA A 154 -7.41 13.34 11.84
CA ALA A 154 -6.35 13.38 12.83
C ALA A 154 -5.79 14.80 13.02
N ALA A 155 -5.59 15.55 11.93
CA ALA A 155 -5.14 16.94 11.95
C ALA A 155 -6.10 17.87 12.72
N THR A 156 -7.42 17.64 12.63
CA THR A 156 -8.44 18.53 13.24
C THR A 156 -8.34 18.61 14.76
N THR A 157 -7.87 17.56 15.42
CA THR A 157 -7.72 17.51 16.89
C THR A 157 -6.30 17.17 17.33
N GLY A 158 -5.36 17.18 16.39
CA GLY A 158 -4.03 16.62 16.54
C GLY A 158 -2.97 17.66 16.87
N THR A 159 -1.72 17.26 16.67
CA THR A 159 -0.53 18.12 16.77
C THR A 159 -0.24 18.82 15.45
N ARG A 160 0.69 19.76 15.44
CA ARG A 160 1.13 20.43 14.20
C ARG A 160 1.75 19.43 13.22
N THR A 161 2.45 18.41 13.70
CA THR A 161 2.93 17.27 12.89
C THR A 161 1.78 16.54 12.19
N ALA A 162 0.63 16.35 12.84
CA ALA A 162 -0.52 15.70 12.21
C ALA A 162 -1.13 16.56 11.08
N GLU A 163 -1.17 17.88 11.27
CA GLU A 163 -1.57 18.84 10.23
C GLU A 163 -0.61 18.79 9.03
N ILE A 164 0.69 18.91 9.28
CA ILE A 164 1.72 18.86 8.23
C ILE A 164 1.65 17.52 7.48
N ARG A 165 1.44 16.40 8.17
CA ARG A 165 1.26 15.08 7.51
C ARG A 165 0.09 15.08 6.55
N ALA A 166 -1.06 15.63 6.95
CA ALA A 166 -2.22 15.72 6.08
C ALA A 166 -1.94 16.64 4.87
N GLU A 167 -1.24 17.77 5.08
CA GLU A 167 -0.82 18.70 4.02
C GLU A 167 0.13 18.02 3.02
N VAL A 168 1.21 17.41 3.51
CA VAL A 168 2.23 16.72 2.69
C VAL A 168 1.64 15.54 1.93
N PHE A 169 0.75 14.75 2.57
CA PHE A 169 0.08 13.65 1.89
C PHE A 169 -0.89 14.16 0.81
N ALA A 170 -1.62 15.24 1.06
CA ALA A 170 -2.55 15.83 0.09
C ALA A 170 -1.83 16.25 -1.20
N ASP A 171 -0.59 16.72 -1.12
CA ASP A 171 0.23 17.09 -2.28
C ASP A 171 0.81 15.88 -3.03
N ARG A 172 0.69 14.67 -2.45
CA ARG A 172 1.31 13.43 -2.97
C ARG A 172 0.31 12.28 -3.13
N THR A 173 -0.98 12.58 -3.22
CA THR A 173 -2.02 11.56 -3.41
C THR A 173 -1.83 10.78 -4.70
N ASP A 174 -1.33 11.43 -5.76
CA ASP A 174 -1.05 10.79 -7.05
C ASP A 174 0.07 9.74 -6.92
N ASP A 175 1.18 10.06 -6.23
CA ASP A 175 2.28 9.12 -5.96
C ASP A 175 1.78 7.90 -5.18
N TYR A 176 0.94 8.12 -4.17
CA TYR A 176 0.35 7.03 -3.38
C TYR A 176 -0.54 6.14 -4.26
N ASN A 177 -1.44 6.74 -5.04
CA ASN A 177 -2.33 6.02 -5.94
C ASN A 177 -1.56 5.21 -7.00
N GLU A 178 -0.45 5.74 -7.51
CA GLU A 178 0.45 5.00 -8.41
C GLU A 178 1.07 3.79 -7.71
N SER A 179 1.58 3.96 -6.49
CA SER A 179 2.17 2.85 -5.72
C SER A 179 1.17 1.72 -5.43
N GLN A 180 -0.08 2.07 -5.12
CA GLN A 180 -1.16 1.12 -4.89
C GLN A 180 -1.58 0.41 -6.19
N THR A 181 -1.56 1.13 -7.32
CA THR A 181 -1.85 0.54 -8.63
C THR A 181 -0.77 -0.47 -9.03
N ALA A 182 0.50 -0.13 -8.87
CA ALA A 182 1.62 -1.03 -9.17
C ALA A 182 1.56 -2.31 -8.33
N LEU A 183 1.28 -2.17 -7.03
CA LEU A 183 1.11 -3.31 -6.14
C LEU A 183 -0.07 -4.21 -6.55
N LYS A 184 -1.21 -3.62 -6.94
CA LYS A 184 -2.35 -4.37 -7.46
C LYS A 184 -1.98 -5.17 -8.71
N GLU A 185 -1.21 -4.56 -9.62
CA GLU A 185 -0.69 -5.23 -10.81
C GLU A 185 0.25 -6.38 -10.46
N ASP A 186 1.09 -6.24 -9.44
CA ASP A 186 1.98 -7.31 -8.98
C ASP A 186 1.21 -8.53 -8.44
N PHE A 187 0.15 -8.31 -7.65
CA PHE A 187 -0.74 -9.40 -7.24
C PHE A 187 -1.43 -10.05 -8.44
N GLN A 188 -1.90 -9.25 -9.40
CA GLN A 188 -2.55 -9.76 -10.60
C GLN A 188 -1.58 -10.63 -11.42
N ASN A 189 -0.35 -10.17 -11.64
CA ASN A 189 0.69 -10.90 -12.34
C ASN A 189 1.02 -12.23 -11.64
N CYS A 190 1.05 -12.23 -10.30
CA CYS A 190 1.26 -13.46 -9.54
C CYS A 190 0.12 -14.47 -9.74
N ILE A 191 -1.13 -14.03 -9.65
CA ILE A 191 -2.32 -14.87 -9.88
C ILE A 191 -2.35 -15.41 -11.29
N ASP A 192 -2.07 -14.56 -12.28
CA ASP A 192 -2.04 -14.95 -13.68
C ASP A 192 -0.95 -16.02 -13.93
N ALA A 193 0.22 -15.90 -13.29
CA ALA A 193 1.27 -16.91 -13.36
C ALA A 193 0.87 -18.25 -12.72
N ILE A 194 0.12 -18.23 -11.61
CA ILE A 194 -0.45 -19.44 -11.01
C ILE A 194 -1.48 -20.07 -11.95
N ASP A 195 -2.37 -19.27 -12.54
CA ASP A 195 -3.41 -19.75 -13.45
C ASP A 195 -2.84 -20.32 -14.75
N ASP A 196 -1.81 -19.71 -15.32
CA ASP A 196 -1.11 -20.21 -16.50
C ASP A 196 -0.37 -21.54 -16.23
N ALA A 197 0.10 -21.76 -15.00
CA ALA A 197 0.76 -22.99 -14.60
C ALA A 197 -0.23 -24.14 -14.32
N ARG A 198 -1.51 -23.84 -14.10
CA ARG A 198 -2.52 -24.88 -13.83
C ARG A 198 -2.71 -25.78 -15.05
N PRO A 199 -2.63 -27.11 -14.90
CA PRO A 199 -2.79 -28.02 -16.02
C PRO A 199 -4.21 -27.90 -16.59
N ILE A 200 -4.31 -27.58 -17.88
CA ILE A 200 -5.61 -27.51 -18.60
C ILE A 200 -6.33 -28.85 -18.40
N PRO A 201 -7.58 -28.86 -17.91
CA PRO A 201 -8.32 -30.10 -17.75
C PRO A 201 -8.39 -30.85 -19.09
N LEU A 202 -7.94 -32.11 -19.13
CA LEU A 202 -7.88 -32.95 -20.33
C LEU A 202 -9.18 -32.97 -21.15
N GLN A 203 -10.33 -32.80 -20.50
CA GLN A 203 -11.65 -32.64 -21.13
C GLN A 203 -11.74 -31.47 -22.12
N TYR A 204 -11.10 -30.33 -21.84
CA TYR A 204 -11.08 -29.18 -22.76
C TYR A 204 -10.14 -29.41 -23.95
N ILE A 205 -9.03 -30.13 -23.77
CA ILE A 205 -8.15 -30.54 -24.88
C ILE A 205 -8.88 -31.51 -25.80
N LEU A 206 -9.62 -32.46 -25.24
CA LEU A 206 -10.41 -33.43 -26.01
C LEU A 206 -11.58 -32.77 -26.75
N ILE A 207 -12.27 -31.81 -26.13
CA ILE A 207 -13.37 -31.08 -26.77
C ILE A 207 -12.85 -30.11 -27.84
N GLY A 208 -11.77 -29.38 -27.58
CA GLY A 208 -11.13 -28.49 -28.57
C GLY A 208 -10.59 -29.26 -29.78
N GLY A 209 -9.94 -30.40 -29.54
CA GLY A 209 -9.50 -31.32 -30.59
C GLY A 209 -10.66 -31.94 -31.39
N ALA A 210 -11.75 -32.31 -30.72
CA ALA A 210 -12.95 -32.85 -31.37
C ALA A 210 -13.68 -31.79 -32.22
N ILE A 211 -13.76 -30.54 -31.75
CA ILE A 211 -14.36 -29.42 -32.50
C ILE A 211 -13.50 -29.09 -33.72
N ALA A 212 -12.17 -29.00 -33.58
CA ALA A 212 -11.27 -28.77 -34.70
C ALA A 212 -11.37 -29.87 -35.77
N LEU A 213 -11.41 -31.14 -35.36
CA LEU A 213 -11.60 -32.27 -36.28
C LEU A 213 -12.99 -32.26 -36.93
N ALA A 214 -14.05 -31.91 -36.21
CA ALA A 214 -15.40 -31.81 -36.77
C ALA A 214 -15.50 -30.70 -37.83
N VAL A 215 -14.87 -29.55 -37.60
CA VAL A 215 -14.81 -28.44 -38.58
C VAL A 215 -13.98 -28.83 -39.80
N ILE A 216 -12.85 -29.53 -39.63
CA ILE A 216 -12.05 -30.02 -40.76
C ILE A 216 -12.84 -31.05 -41.59
N VAL A 217 -13.54 -31.99 -40.95
CA VAL A 217 -14.37 -32.99 -41.66
C VAL A 217 -15.54 -32.33 -42.40
N LEU A 218 -16.20 -31.33 -41.78
CA LEU A 218 -17.27 -30.57 -42.43
C LEU A 218 -16.74 -29.72 -43.60
N GLY A 219 -15.56 -29.12 -43.47
CA GLY A 219 -14.89 -28.38 -44.55
C GLY A 219 -14.51 -29.28 -45.73
N ILE A 220 -13.98 -30.48 -45.48
CA ILE A 220 -13.68 -31.48 -46.52
C ILE A 220 -14.97 -31.97 -47.21
N ARG A 221 -16.05 -32.22 -46.46
CA ARG A 221 -17.35 -32.59 -47.04
C ARG A 221 -17.96 -31.47 -47.86
N ALA A 222 -17.87 -30.22 -47.42
CA ALA A 222 -18.38 -29.06 -48.16
C ALA A 222 -17.61 -28.84 -49.48
N TRP A 223 -16.28 -28.98 -49.46
CA TRP A 223 -15.44 -28.86 -50.65
C TRP A 223 -15.66 -30.00 -51.67
N THR A 224 -15.82 -31.23 -51.19
CA THR A 224 -16.12 -32.38 -52.07
C THR A 224 -17.53 -32.33 -52.65
N ASN A 225 -18.51 -31.80 -51.91
CA ASN A 225 -19.87 -31.61 -52.42
C ASN A 225 -19.96 -30.42 -53.40
N SER A 226 -19.20 -29.35 -53.17
CA SER A 226 -19.07 -28.21 -54.09
C SER A 226 -18.42 -28.59 -55.43
N ARG A 227 -17.52 -29.59 -55.45
CA ARG A 227 -16.90 -30.12 -56.68
C ARG A 227 -17.79 -31.09 -57.47
N LYS A 228 -18.97 -31.49 -56.97
CA LYS A 228 -20.01 -32.11 -57.80
C LYS A 228 -20.80 -31.03 -58.52
N GLN A 229 -20.14 -30.37 -59.47
CA GLN A 229 -20.84 -29.58 -60.47
C GLN A 229 -21.69 -30.53 -61.32
N SER A 230 -22.99 -30.24 -61.29
CA SER A 230 -24.00 -30.51 -62.31
C SER A 230 -23.39 -30.87 -63.68
N LYS A 231 -23.41 -32.15 -64.04
CA LYS A 231 -23.44 -32.52 -65.46
C LYS A 231 -24.80 -32.06 -65.99
N HIS A 232 -24.76 -31.02 -66.81
CA HIS A 232 -25.91 -30.51 -67.55
C HIS A 232 -26.59 -31.65 -68.32
N SER A 233 -27.91 -31.66 -68.18
CA SER A 233 -28.88 -32.02 -69.22
C SER A 233 -28.32 -31.85 -70.64
N GLN A 234 -28.31 -32.95 -71.38
CA GLN A 234 -28.67 -32.99 -72.80
C GLN A 234 -29.36 -34.31 -73.09
#